data_AF-A0A3A4YXT9-F1
#
_entry.id   AF-A0A3A4YXT9-F1
#
_cell.length_a   1.000
_cell.length_b   1.000
_cell.length_c   1.000
_cell.angle_alpha   90.00
_cell.angle_beta   90.00
_cell.angle_gamma   90.00
#
_symmetry.space_group_name_H-M   'P 1'
#
loop_
_entity.id
_entity.type
_entity.pdbx_description
1 polymer ?
#
loop_
_entity_poly.entity_id
_entity_poly.type
_entity_poly.pdbx_seq_one_letter_code
_entity_poly.pdbx_strand_id
1 'polypeptide(L)'
;MCEFQTIIEISQPTVSKHLRILDSAGRVSFKKDGLWLNYSIADGNQSPYADVLIGNIKHWLEDYSEVAELIEKLPLIDRGELSKKW
;
A
#
# COMPACT_ATOMS: atom_id res chain seq x y z
N MET A 1 -13.08 6.31 3.99
CA MET A 1 -12.60 6.12 2.60
C MET A 1 -11.10 5.82 2.65
N CYS A 2 -10.56 4.98 1.77
CA CYS A 2 -9.15 4.56 1.81
C CYS A 2 -8.48 4.86 0.47
N GLU A 3 -7.31 5.49 0.47
CA GLU A 3 -6.56 5.88 -0.74
C GLU A 3 -6.25 4.65 -1.63
N PHE A 4 -5.90 3.53 -1.00
CA PHE A 4 -5.62 2.26 -1.71
C PHE A 4 -6.80 1.73 -2.53
N GLN A 5 -8.04 1.92 -2.07
CA GLN A 5 -9.23 1.51 -2.84
C GLN A 5 -9.40 2.39 -4.09
N THR A 6 -9.07 3.67 -3.99
CA THR A 6 -9.16 4.62 -5.12
C THR A 6 -8.11 4.32 -6.19
N ILE A 7 -6.96 3.78 -5.80
CA ILE A 7 -5.83 3.49 -6.69
C ILE A 7 -5.96 2.11 -7.33
N ILE A 8 -6.12 1.09 -6.51
CA ILE A 8 -6.00 -0.32 -6.95
C ILE A 8 -7.37 -0.88 -7.38
N GLU A 9 -8.44 -0.07 -7.29
CA GLU A 9 -9.83 -0.43 -7.64
C GLU A 9 -10.36 -1.70 -6.94
N ILE A 10 -9.69 -2.17 -5.90
CA ILE A 10 -10.09 -3.30 -5.08
C ILE A 10 -10.90 -2.84 -3.87
N SER A 11 -11.86 -3.66 -3.46
CA SER A 11 -12.72 -3.33 -2.32
C SER A 11 -11.93 -3.08 -1.04
N GLN A 12 -12.37 -2.11 -0.23
CA GLN A 12 -11.74 -1.80 1.07
C GLN A 12 -11.58 -3.02 2.00
N PRO A 13 -12.54 -3.96 2.09
CA PRO A 13 -12.36 -5.20 2.86
C PRO A 13 -11.17 -6.05 2.36
N THR A 14 -10.98 -6.13 1.04
CA THR A 14 -9.87 -6.86 0.42
C THR A 14 -8.53 -6.19 0.75
N VAL A 15 -8.44 -4.87 0.58
CA VAL A 15 -7.24 -4.08 0.92
C VAL A 15 -6.87 -4.28 2.39
N SER A 16 -7.82 -4.12 3.30
CA SER A 16 -7.56 -4.25 4.75
C SER A 16 -7.11 -5.65 5.12
N LYS A 17 -7.69 -6.69 4.50
CA LYS A 17 -7.27 -8.08 4.72
C LYS A 17 -5.82 -8.31 4.25
N HIS A 18 -5.45 -7.84 3.05
CA HIS A 18 -4.09 -7.98 2.53
C HIS A 18 -3.06 -7.25 3.39
N LEU A 19 -3.36 -6.00 3.79
CA LEU A 19 -2.47 -5.23 4.65
C LEU A 19 -2.28 -5.86 6.03
N ARG A 20 -3.31 -6.48 6.59
CA ARG A 20 -3.22 -7.21 7.86
C ARG A 20 -2.38 -8.48 7.77
N ILE A 21 -2.39 -9.16 6.62
CA ILE A 21 -1.50 -10.30 6.35
C ILE A 21 -0.05 -9.82 6.27
N LEU A 22 0.20 -8.70 5.58
CA LEU A 22 1.54 -8.12 5.45
C LEU A 22 2.08 -7.60 6.80
N ASP A 23 1.22 -7.05 7.65
CA ASP A 23 1.53 -6.69 9.03
C ASP A 23 1.87 -7.92 9.88
N SER A 24 1.06 -8.98 9.80
CA SER A 24 1.32 -10.24 10.50
C SER A 24 2.62 -10.92 10.05
N ALA A 25 3.03 -10.69 8.80
CA ALA A 25 4.30 -11.15 8.24
C ALA A 25 5.50 -10.24 8.64
N GLY A 26 5.27 -9.17 9.40
CA GLY A 26 6.28 -8.22 9.83
C GLY A 26 6.84 -7.34 8.70
N ARG A 27 6.14 -7.23 7.56
CA ARG A 27 6.62 -6.50 6.37
C ARG A 27 6.07 -5.09 6.27
N VAL A 28 4.91 -4.86 6.86
CA VAL A 28 4.27 -3.56 6.91
C VAL A 28 4.01 -3.25 8.37
N SER A 29 4.22 -2.02 8.77
CA SER A 29 3.76 -1.51 10.06
C SER A 29 2.57 -0.59 9.81
N PHE A 30 1.62 -0.56 10.74
CA PHE A 30 0.54 0.41 10.70
C PHE A 30 0.62 1.36 11.89
N LYS A 31 0.30 2.63 11.63
CA LYS A 31 0.10 3.63 12.65
C LYS A 31 -1.34 4.12 12.56
N LYS A 32 -2.06 4.01 13.68
CA LYS A 32 -3.40 4.57 13.80
C LYS A 32 -3.28 6.07 14.08
N ASP A 33 -3.90 6.87 13.24
CA ASP A 33 -3.99 8.33 13.35
C ASP A 33 -5.48 8.74 13.33
N GLY A 34 -6.07 8.81 14.53
CA GLY A 34 -7.52 9.01 14.68
C GLY A 34 -8.34 7.86 14.07
N LEU A 35 -9.13 8.18 13.05
CA LEU A 35 -9.94 7.21 12.28
C LEU A 35 -9.16 6.54 11.14
N TRP A 36 -7.91 6.95 10.92
CA TRP A 36 -7.11 6.50 9.79
C TRP A 36 -6.08 5.46 10.22
N LEU A 37 -5.86 4.48 9.35
CA LEU A 37 -4.78 3.51 9.45
C LEU A 37 -3.77 3.83 8.36
N ASN A 38 -2.62 4.36 8.76
CA ASN A 38 -1.53 4.66 7.85
C ASN A 38 -0.58 3.46 7.84
N TYR A 39 -0.44 2.81 6.70
CA TYR A 39 0.45 1.66 6.53
C TYR A 39 1.78 2.13 5.93
N SER A 40 2.88 1.59 6.42
CA SER A 40 4.23 1.87 5.93
C SER A 40 5.04 0.59 5.88
N ILE A 41 6.00 0.48 4.97
CA ILE A 41 6.91 -0.67 4.93
C ILE A 41 7.66 -0.72 6.27
N ALA A 42 7.62 -1.87 6.95
CA ALA A 42 8.35 -2.06 8.19
C ALA A 42 9.85 -2.09 7.90
N ASP A 43 10.68 -1.53 8.80
CA ASP A 43 12.13 -1.62 8.68
C ASP A 43 12.54 -3.08 8.50
N GLY A 44 13.21 -3.38 7.38
CA GLY A 44 13.44 -4.71 6.79
C GLY A 44 14.37 -5.63 7.59
N ASN A 45 14.16 -5.73 8.90
CA ASN A 45 14.99 -6.48 9.81
C ASN A 45 14.36 -7.83 10.23
N GLN A 46 13.22 -8.20 9.62
CA GLN A 46 12.49 -9.42 10.00
C GLN A 46 12.97 -10.68 9.26
N SER A 47 13.56 -10.55 8.06
CA SER A 47 14.19 -11.65 7.31
C SER A 47 14.81 -11.13 6.01
N PRO A 48 16.14 -11.27 5.81
CA PRO A 48 16.84 -10.84 4.59
C PRO A 48 16.30 -11.45 3.31
N TYR A 49 15.72 -12.66 3.39
CA TYR A 49 15.19 -13.37 2.23
C TYR A 49 13.97 -12.67 1.63
N ALA A 50 13.08 -12.18 2.49
CA ALA A 50 11.90 -11.48 2.02
C ALA A 50 12.22 -10.06 1.51
N ASP A 51 13.30 -9.43 1.98
CA ASP A 51 13.76 -8.15 1.41
C ASP A 51 14.33 -8.34 0.00
N VAL A 52 15.08 -9.42 -0.24
CA VAL A 52 15.54 -9.81 -1.58
C VAL A 52 14.34 -10.13 -2.49
N LEU A 53 13.36 -10.88 -1.99
CA LEU A 53 12.15 -11.21 -2.76
C LEU A 53 11.35 -9.96 -3.13
N ILE A 54 11.15 -9.03 -2.19
CA ILE A 54 10.47 -7.75 -2.44
C ILE A 54 11.27 -6.91 -3.45
N GLY A 55 12.60 -6.89 -3.35
CA GLY A 55 13.46 -6.23 -4.35
C GLY A 55 13.23 -6.77 -5.76
N ASN A 56 13.18 -8.10 -5.91
CA ASN A 56 12.90 -8.74 -7.19
C ASN A 56 11.49 -8.43 -7.70
N ILE A 57 10.48 -8.48 -6.83
CA ILE A 57 9.10 -8.13 -7.19
C ILE A 57 9.01 -6.68 -7.63
N LYS A 58 9.66 -5.74 -6.93
CA LYS A 58 9.68 -4.32 -7.34
C LYS A 58 10.22 -4.17 -8.75
N HIS A 59 11.33 -4.82 -9.05
CA HIS A 59 11.91 -4.77 -10.38
C HIS A 59 10.97 -5.33 -11.45
N TRP A 60 10.29 -6.45 -11.18
CA TRP A 60 9.29 -6.98 -12.11
C TRP A 60 8.09 -6.03 -12.28
N LEU A 61 7.66 -5.36 -11.20
CA LEU A 61 6.55 -4.42 -11.23
C LEU A 61 6.87 -3.15 -12.05
N GLU A 62 8.14 -2.77 -12.20
CA GLU A 62 8.55 -1.63 -13.03
C GLU A 62 8.24 -1.83 -14.52
N ASP A 63 8.18 -3.09 -14.98
CA ASP A 63 7.90 -3.42 -16.39
C ASP A 63 6.40 -3.38 -16.73
N TYR A 64 5.51 -3.28 -15.73
CA TYR A 64 4.07 -3.22 -15.95
C TYR A 64 3.59 -1.77 -16.08
N SER A 65 3.11 -1.41 -17.26
CA SER A 65 2.53 -0.09 -17.56
C SER A 65 1.44 0.33 -16.56
N GLU A 66 0.66 -0.62 -16.08
CA GLU A 66 -0.39 -0.41 -15.11
C GLU A 66 0.17 0.08 -13.78
N VAL A 67 1.33 -0.42 -13.36
CA VAL A 67 2.00 0.03 -12.12
C VAL A 67 2.56 1.44 -12.30
N ALA A 68 3.15 1.74 -13.46
CA ALA A 68 3.64 3.08 -13.76
C ALA A 68 2.51 4.12 -13.74
N GLU A 69 1.37 3.82 -14.35
CA GLU A 69 0.19 4.69 -14.30
C GLU A 69 -0.34 4.90 -12.87
N LEU A 70 -0.32 3.85 -12.05
CA LEU A 70 -0.72 3.96 -10.64
C LEU A 70 0.23 4.87 -9.86
N ILE A 71 1.54 4.77 -10.13
CA ILE A 71 2.56 5.62 -9.52
C ILE A 71 2.40 7.09 -9.94
N GLU A 72 2.07 7.36 -11.21
CA GLU A 72 1.79 8.72 -11.66
C GLU A 72 0.52 9.32 -11.05
N LYS A 73 -0.49 8.48 -10.77
CA LYS A 73 -1.76 8.90 -10.15
C LYS A 73 -1.65 9.08 -8.63
N LEU A 74 -0.66 8.45 -7.97
CA LEU A 74 -0.46 8.52 -6.51
C LEU A 74 -0.42 9.96 -5.95
N PRO A 75 0.38 10.91 -6.51
CA PRO A 75 0.44 12.28 -6.01
C PRO A 75 -0.86 13.08 -6.18
N LEU A 76 -1.76 12.64 -7.07
CA LEU A 76 -3.03 13.29 -7.33
C LEU A 76 -4.10 12.90 -6.30
N ILE A 77 -3.80 11.98 -5.40
CA ILE A 77 -4.74 11.45 -4.42
C ILE A 77 -4.43 12.07 -3.07
N ASP A 78 -5.26 13.04 -2.70
CA ASP A 78 -5.24 13.67 -1.39
C ASP A 78 -6.38 13.12 -0.53
N ARG A 79 -6.06 12.60 0.66
CA ARG A 79 -7.03 12.15 1.66
C ARG A 79 -8.09 13.23 1.97
N GLY A 80 -7.71 14.51 1.91
CA GLY A 80 -8.56 15.65 2.17
C GLY A 80 -9.61 15.83 1.07
N GLU A 81 -9.22 15.65 -0.19
CA GLU A 81 -10.13 15.71 -1.33
C GLU A 81 -11.04 14.47 -1.40
N LEU A 82 -10.54 13.30 -0.99
CA LEU A 82 -11.38 12.12 -0.82
C LEU A 82 -12.51 12.39 0.20
N SER A 83 -12.22 12.99 1.36
CA SER A 83 -13.25 13.27 2.36
C SER A 83 -14.35 14.27 1.94
N LYS A 84 -14.11 15.10 0.92
CA LYS A 84 -15.06 16.12 0.43
C LYS A 84 -15.95 15.66 -0.71
N LYS A 85 -15.64 14.53 -1.34
CA LYS A 85 -16.36 14.04 -2.52
C LYS A 85 -17.72 13.39 -2.17
N TRP A 86 -18.11 13.40 -0.89
CA TRP A 86 -19.33 12.82 -0.35
C TRP A 86 -19.85 13.64 0.84
#